data_AF-L8JIQ3-F1
#
_entry.id   AF-L8JIQ3-F1
#
_cell.length_a   1.000
_cell.length_b   1.000
_cell.length_c   1.000
_cell.angle_alpha   90.00
_cell.angle_beta   90.00
_cell.angle_gamma   90.00
#
_symmetry.space_group_name_H-M   'P 1'
#
loop_
_entity.id
_entity.type
_entity.pdbx_description
1 polymer ?
#
loop_
_entity_poly.entity_id
_entity_poly.type
_entity_poly.pdbx_seq_one_letter_code
_entity_poly.pdbx_strand_id
1 'polypeptide(L)'
;MSDAMKALFNLRSLRALSREYTLEQLQEALEKLQTVVSEREEAEAEEIAKEKERSEKLAQYREMLLADGIDPEELLASLNKAPKAKRAARPAKYRFIDENGEEKTWTGQGRTPSALKKALDEGKSLEDFEI
;
A
#
# COMPACT_ATOMS: atom_id res chain seq x y z
N MET A 1 1.29 15.70 26.68
CA MET A 1 2.63 16.17 27.11
C MET A 1 2.84 15.69 28.54
N SER A 2 3.88 14.89 28.80
CA SER A 2 4.17 14.37 30.14
C SER A 2 4.44 15.51 31.12
N ASP A 3 4.20 15.29 32.42
CA ASP A 3 4.41 16.34 33.42
C ASP A 3 5.89 16.76 33.53
N ALA A 4 6.82 15.83 33.24
CA ALA A 4 8.25 16.13 33.10
C ALA A 4 8.53 17.13 31.95
N MET A 5 7.91 16.95 30.79
CA MET A 5 8.12 17.87 29.66
C MET A 5 7.47 19.23 29.89
N LYS A 6 6.31 19.27 30.55
CA LYS A 6 5.71 20.56 30.96
C LYS A 6 6.66 21.33 31.90
N ALA A 7 7.33 20.63 32.82
CA ALA A 7 8.28 21.25 33.73
C ALA A 7 9.52 21.80 33.00
N LEU A 8 10.05 21.08 32.00
CA LEU A 8 11.17 21.51 31.17
C LEU A 8 10.85 22.72 30.29
N PHE A 9 9.64 22.80 29.72
CA PHE A 9 9.23 23.93 28.86
C PHE A 9 8.86 25.22 29.61
N ASN A 10 8.76 25.18 30.94
CA ASN A 10 8.44 26.36 31.74
C ASN A 10 9.55 26.65 32.74
N LEU A 11 10.19 27.81 32.58
CA LEU A 11 11.33 28.22 33.39
C LEU A 11 11.02 28.35 34.88
N ARG A 12 9.78 28.68 35.27
CA ARG A 12 9.39 28.79 36.69
C ARG A 12 9.31 27.42 37.34
N SER A 13 8.72 26.44 36.67
CA SER A 13 8.68 25.05 37.14
C SER A 13 10.07 24.42 37.13
N LEU A 14 10.87 24.67 36.08
CA LEU A 14 12.23 24.14 35.99
C LEU A 14 13.12 24.65 37.13
N ARG A 15 13.01 25.94 37.48
CA ARG A 15 13.71 26.53 38.64
C ARG A 15 13.23 25.99 39.97
N ALA A 16 11.96 25.59 40.08
CA ALA A 16 11.46 24.98 41.30
C ALA A 16 12.02 23.56 41.45
N LEU A 17 11.95 22.76 40.37
CA LEU A 17 12.48 21.40 40.30
C LEU A 17 14.00 21.36 40.54
N SER A 18 14.75 22.30 39.94
CA SER A 18 16.21 22.32 40.03
C SER A 18 16.75 22.56 41.45
N ARG A 19 15.93 23.03 42.39
CA ARG A 19 16.33 23.23 43.79
C ARG A 19 16.48 21.92 44.55
N GLU A 20 15.90 20.84 44.05
CA GLU A 20 15.93 19.51 44.68
C GLU A 20 17.18 18.70 44.27
N TYR A 21 17.99 19.22 43.34
CA TYR A 21 19.14 18.54 42.77
C TYR A 21 20.43 19.36 42.93
N THR A 22 21.57 18.68 42.90
CA THR A 22 22.88 19.35 42.94
C THR A 22 23.25 19.91 41.56
N LEU A 23 24.19 20.86 41.55
CA LEU A 23 24.69 21.43 40.29
C LEU A 23 25.25 20.36 39.35
N GLU A 24 25.98 19.38 39.89
CA GLU A 24 26.56 18.27 39.11
C GLU A 24 25.49 17.42 38.43
N GLN A 25 24.40 17.09 39.15
CA GLN A 25 23.28 16.34 38.59
C GLN A 25 22.55 17.13 37.49
N LEU A 26 22.43 18.45 37.66
CA LEU A 26 21.83 19.32 36.64
C LEU A 26 22.71 19.43 35.39
N GLN A 27 24.03 19.45 35.56
CA GLN A 27 24.98 19.42 34.45
C GLN A 27 24.92 18.09 33.68
N GLU A 28 24.88 16.96 34.38
CA GLU A 28 24.73 15.64 33.76
C GLU A 28 23.39 15.52 33.01
N ALA A 29 22.30 16.02 33.59
CA ALA A 29 21.00 16.05 32.93
C ALA A 29 21.01 16.93 31.67
N LEU A 30 21.71 18.08 31.72
CA LEU A 30 21.88 18.98 30.58
C LEU A 30 22.69 18.32 29.47
N GLU A 31 23.80 17.66 29.79
CA GLU A 31 24.64 16.95 28.81
C GLU A 31 23.84 15.87 28.09
N LYS A 32 23.09 15.04 28.83
CA LYS A 32 22.21 14.01 28.24
C LYS A 32 21.16 14.62 27.31
N LEU A 33 20.54 15.73 27.70
CA LEU A 33 19.56 16.40 26.86
C LEU A 33 20.21 16.99 25.60
N GLN A 34 21.41 17.56 25.71
CA GLN A 34 22.17 18.07 24.57
C GLN A 34 22.52 16.95 23.58
N THR A 35 22.96 15.79 24.06
CA THR A 35 23.22 14.62 23.20
C THR A 35 21.96 14.22 22.42
N VAL A 36 20.82 14.11 23.10
CA VAL A 36 19.54 13.75 22.44
C VAL A 36 19.12 14.81 21.41
N VAL A 37 19.35 16.09 21.69
CA VAL A 37 19.06 17.17 20.74
C VAL A 37 19.98 17.08 19.52
N SER A 38 21.29 16.88 19.71
CA SER A 38 22.26 16.70 18.62
C SER A 38 21.89 15.52 17.71
N GLU A 39 21.56 14.37 18.30
CA GLU A 39 21.12 13.18 17.55
C GLU A 39 19.86 13.46 16.70
N ARG A 40 18.94 14.29 17.22
CA ARG A 40 17.73 14.69 16.49
C ARG A 40 18.02 15.68 15.38
N GLU A 41 18.86 16.66 15.63
CA GLU A 41 19.30 17.63 14.62
C GLU A 41 20.02 16.93 13.47
N GLU A 42 20.92 15.98 13.78
CA GLU A 42 21.61 15.17 12.79
C GLU A 42 20.65 14.31 11.97
N ALA A 43 19.71 13.62 12.63
CA ALA A 43 18.71 12.81 11.92
C ALA A 43 17.80 13.67 11.02
N GLU A 44 17.35 14.83 11.48
CA GLU A 44 16.56 15.76 10.67
C GLU A 44 17.38 16.33 9.50
N ALA A 45 18.64 16.67 9.72
CA ALA A 45 19.54 17.15 8.68
C ALA A 45 19.82 16.07 7.62
N GLU A 46 19.99 14.81 8.02
CA GLU A 46 20.15 13.68 7.11
C GLU A 46 18.89 13.46 6.25
N GLU A 47 17.70 13.52 6.83
CA GLU A 47 16.45 13.39 6.07
C GLU A 47 16.27 14.54 5.09
N ILE A 48 16.54 15.79 5.51
CA ILE A 48 16.52 16.95 4.61
C ILE A 48 17.54 16.78 3.48
N ALA A 49 18.74 16.28 3.76
CA ALA A 49 19.76 16.04 2.75
C ALA A 49 19.32 14.95 1.76
N LYS A 50 18.74 13.84 2.23
CA LYS A 50 18.20 12.77 1.37
C LYS A 50 17.06 13.28 0.49
N GLU A 51 16.13 14.05 1.04
CA GLU A 51 15.04 14.66 0.27
C GLU A 51 15.58 15.62 -0.78
N LYS A 52 16.56 16.45 -0.42
CA LYS A 52 17.23 17.36 -1.35
C LYS A 52 17.92 16.61 -2.48
N GLU A 53 18.75 15.61 -2.18
CA GLU A 53 19.40 14.77 -3.19
C GLU A 53 18.39 14.07 -4.11
N ARG A 54 17.30 13.56 -3.54
CA ARG A 54 16.23 12.92 -4.31
C ARG A 54 15.57 13.94 -5.24
N SER A 55 15.26 15.13 -4.75
CA SER A 55 14.65 16.19 -5.54
C SER A 55 15.57 16.68 -6.67
N GLU A 56 16.88 16.83 -6.39
CA GLU A 56 17.89 17.21 -7.38
C GLU A 56 18.05 16.14 -8.45
N LYS A 57 18.11 14.86 -8.07
CA LYS A 57 18.15 13.75 -9.04
C LYS A 57 16.89 13.75 -9.91
N LEU A 58 15.70 13.90 -9.32
CA LEU A 58 14.45 13.98 -10.08
C LEU A 58 14.43 15.16 -11.05
N ALA A 59 14.92 16.33 -10.63
CA ALA A 59 15.05 17.50 -11.51
C ALA A 59 16.01 17.24 -12.67
N GLN A 60 17.19 16.65 -12.40
CA GLN A 60 18.16 16.26 -13.43
C GLN A 60 17.56 15.27 -14.44
N TYR A 61 16.87 14.22 -13.96
CA TYR A 61 16.20 13.27 -14.85
C TYR A 61 15.08 13.94 -15.67
N ARG A 62 14.34 14.87 -15.08
CA ARG A 62 13.31 15.63 -15.79
C ARG A 62 13.91 16.46 -16.93
N GLU A 63 15.01 17.15 -16.68
CA GLU A 63 15.71 17.93 -17.70
C GLU A 63 16.28 17.03 -18.81
N MET A 64 16.85 15.88 -18.46
CA MET A 64 17.35 14.91 -19.44
C MET A 64 16.24 14.37 -20.34
N LEU A 65 15.08 13.98 -19.76
CA LEU A 65 13.93 13.52 -20.54
C LEU A 65 13.43 14.59 -21.52
N LEU A 66 13.35 15.84 -21.06
CA LEU A 66 12.95 16.96 -21.91
C LEU A 66 13.99 17.23 -23.02
N ALA A 67 15.28 17.08 -22.73
CA ALA A 67 16.35 17.23 -23.72
C ALA A 67 16.26 16.14 -24.81
N ASP A 68 15.86 14.92 -24.44
CA ASP A 68 15.59 13.83 -25.38
C ASP A 68 14.23 13.95 -26.10
N GLY A 69 13.48 15.03 -25.82
CA GLY A 69 12.17 15.30 -26.43
C GLY A 69 11.02 14.45 -25.88
N ILE A 70 11.22 13.81 -24.72
CA ILE A 70 10.23 12.97 -24.05
C ILE A 70 9.56 13.79 -22.95
N ASP A 71 8.24 13.97 -23.05
CA ASP A 71 7.47 14.58 -21.97
C ASP A 71 7.33 13.57 -20.80
N PRO A 72 7.72 13.93 -19.56
CA PRO A 72 7.54 13.08 -18.39
C PRO A 72 6.10 12.58 -18.20
N GLU A 73 5.09 13.38 -18.56
CA GLU A 73 3.69 12.98 -18.44
C GLU A 73 3.31 11.88 -19.44
N GLU A 74 3.83 11.97 -20.67
CA GLU A 74 3.62 10.95 -21.70
C GLU A 74 4.30 9.63 -21.32
N LEU A 75 5.51 9.69 -20.78
CA LEU A 75 6.22 8.52 -20.27
C LEU A 75 5.43 7.83 -19.15
N LEU A 76 4.92 8.59 -18.17
CA LEU A 76 4.06 8.06 -17.11
C LEU A 76 2.75 7.46 -17.62
N ALA A 77 2.13 8.08 -18.62
CA ALA A 77 0.92 7.56 -19.24
C ALA A 77 1.17 6.23 -19.98
N SER A 78 2.36 6.06 -20.58
CA SER A 78 2.75 4.82 -21.24
C SER A 78 2.95 3.66 -20.25
N LEU A 79 3.51 3.92 -19.06
CA LEU A 79 3.73 2.93 -18.01
C LEU A 79 2.42 2.43 -17.37
N ASN A 80 1.40 3.29 -17.28
CA ASN A 80 0.09 2.94 -16.72
C ASN A 80 -0.80 2.13 -17.67
N LYS A 81 -0.38 1.90 -18.92
CA LYS A 81 -1.05 1.00 -19.88
C LYS A 81 -0.64 -0.47 -19.69
N ALA A 82 -0.52 -0.94 -18.45
CA ALA A 82 -0.41 -2.38 -18.21
C ALA A 82 -1.71 -3.07 -18.71
N PRO A 83 -1.61 -4.10 -19.58
CA PRO A 83 -2.79 -4.77 -20.10
C PRO A 83 -3.53 -5.44 -18.94
N LYS A 84 -4.81 -5.11 -18.75
CA LYS A 84 -5.69 -5.83 -17.82
C LYS A 84 -5.60 -7.32 -18.16
N ALA A 85 -5.05 -8.11 -17.24
CA ALA A 85 -5.00 -9.56 -17.38
C ALA A 85 -6.42 -10.07 -17.63
N LYS A 86 -6.66 -10.66 -18.81
CA LYS A 86 -7.89 -11.39 -19.10
C LYS A 86 -7.97 -12.53 -18.09
N ARG A 87 -8.92 -12.45 -17.15
CA ARG A 87 -9.21 -13.55 -16.22
C ARG A 87 -9.46 -14.81 -17.04
N ALA A 88 -8.82 -15.91 -16.66
CA ALA A 88 -9.08 -17.22 -17.24
C ALA A 88 -10.57 -17.56 -17.09
N ALA A 89 -11.19 -18.03 -18.17
CA ALA A 89 -12.57 -18.51 -18.10
C ALA A 89 -12.66 -19.67 -17.10
N ARG A 90 -13.69 -19.66 -16.24
CA ARG A 90 -13.89 -20.72 -15.25
C ARG A 90 -14.16 -22.05 -15.97
N PRO A 91 -13.60 -23.17 -15.48
CA PRO A 91 -13.85 -24.49 -16.07
C PRO A 91 -15.35 -24.82 -16.01
N ALA A 92 -15.84 -25.53 -17.03
CA ALA A 92 -17.21 -26.00 -17.01
C ALA A 92 -17.39 -27.12 -15.97
N LYS A 93 -18.49 -27.08 -15.24
CA LYS A 93 -18.77 -27.99 -14.12
C LYS A 93 -19.71 -29.12 -14.53
N TYR A 94 -20.60 -28.89 -15.49
CA TYR A 94 -21.60 -29.86 -15.93
C TYR A 94 -21.55 -30.06 -17.46
N ARG A 95 -21.79 -31.29 -17.95
CA ARG A 95 -21.95 -31.64 -19.38
C ARG A 95 -23.33 -32.23 -19.60
N PHE A 96 -24.05 -31.76 -20.60
CA PHE A 96 -25.39 -32.27 -20.96
C PHE A 96 -25.58 -32.28 -22.48
N ILE A 97 -26.51 -33.11 -22.95
CA ILE A 97 -26.90 -33.16 -24.35
C ILE A 97 -28.10 -32.23 -24.54
N ASP A 98 -27.99 -31.30 -25.48
CA ASP A 98 -29.07 -30.35 -25.79
C ASP A 98 -30.17 -31.00 -26.63
N GLU A 99 -31.30 -30.31 -26.83
CA GLU A 99 -32.46 -30.79 -27.59
C GLU A 99 -32.15 -31.17 -29.05
N ASN A 100 -31.02 -30.69 -29.57
CA ASN A 100 -30.51 -31.00 -30.91
C ASN A 100 -29.52 -32.18 -30.95
N GLY A 101 -29.30 -32.87 -29.83
CA GLY A 101 -28.37 -34.01 -29.75
C GLY A 101 -26.89 -33.64 -29.61
N GLU A 102 -26.57 -32.37 -29.33
CA GLU A 102 -25.19 -31.88 -29.20
C GLU A 102 -24.75 -31.79 -27.73
N GLU A 103 -23.51 -32.20 -27.44
CA GLU A 103 -22.91 -32.07 -26.10
C GLU A 103 -22.52 -30.61 -25.79
N LYS A 104 -23.09 -30.05 -24.73
CA LYS A 104 -22.79 -28.71 -24.22
C LYS A 104 -22.33 -28.76 -22.77
N THR A 105 -21.57 -27.74 -22.37
CA THR A 105 -21.03 -27.63 -21.01
C THR A 105 -21.52 -26.36 -20.32
N TRP A 106 -21.73 -26.45 -19.00
CA TRP A 106 -22.22 -25.34 -18.18
C TRP A 106 -21.35 -25.19 -16.94
N THR A 107 -20.94 -23.95 -16.64
CA THR A 107 -20.04 -23.64 -15.51
C THR A 107 -20.77 -23.63 -14.16
N GLY A 108 -22.07 -23.91 -14.12
CA GLY A 108 -22.90 -23.79 -12.92
C GLY A 108 -23.18 -22.34 -12.51
N GLN A 109 -22.73 -21.36 -13.30
CA GLN A 109 -22.92 -19.94 -13.04
C GLN A 109 -23.95 -19.35 -14.02
N GLY A 110 -25.03 -18.76 -13.50
CA GLY A 110 -26.08 -18.11 -14.29
C GLY A 110 -27.35 -18.94 -14.42
N ARG A 111 -28.15 -18.68 -15.46
CA ARG A 111 -29.41 -19.41 -15.70
C ARG A 111 -29.10 -20.84 -16.13
N THR A 112 -29.74 -21.81 -15.49
CA THR A 112 -29.65 -23.23 -15.86
C THR A 112 -30.15 -23.43 -17.31
N PRO A 113 -29.38 -24.11 -18.17
CA PRO A 113 -29.80 -24.42 -19.53
C PRO A 113 -31.11 -25.21 -19.57
N SER A 114 -31.97 -24.94 -20.56
CA SER A 114 -33.31 -25.54 -20.68
C SER A 114 -33.28 -27.07 -20.74
N ALA A 115 -32.32 -27.65 -21.46
CA ALA A 115 -32.17 -29.11 -21.54
C ALA A 115 -31.82 -29.74 -20.18
N LEU A 116 -30.97 -29.09 -19.39
CA LEU A 116 -30.60 -29.57 -18.06
C LEU A 116 -31.75 -29.39 -17.06
N LYS A 117 -32.53 -28.31 -17.20
CA LYS A 117 -33.75 -28.10 -16.41
C LYS A 117 -34.81 -29.18 -16.68
N LYS A 118 -35.02 -29.57 -17.95
CA LYS A 118 -35.93 -30.67 -18.31
C LYS A 118 -35.48 -32.00 -17.69
N ALA A 119 -34.18 -32.30 -17.73
CA ALA A 119 -33.63 -33.50 -17.10
C ALA A 119 -33.84 -33.51 -15.57
N LEU A 120 -33.72 -32.35 -14.92
CA LEU A 120 -33.99 -32.19 -13.49
C LEU A 120 -35.48 -32.35 -13.16
N ASP A 121 -36.36 -31.80 -14.00
CA ASP A 121 -37.83 -31.94 -13.87
C ASP A 121 -38.30 -33.40 -14.12
N GLU A 122 -37.57 -34.17 -14.95
CA GLU A 122 -37.75 -35.61 -15.15
C GLU A 122 -37.24 -36.47 -13.97
N GLY A 123 -36.69 -35.83 -12.93
CA GLY A 123 -36.26 -36.49 -11.70
C GLY A 123 -34.79 -36.93 -11.66
N LYS A 124 -33.96 -36.54 -12.64
CA LYS A 124 -32.50 -36.78 -12.61
C LYS A 124 -31.82 -35.71 -11.76
N SER A 125 -30.73 -36.06 -11.08
CA SER A 125 -30.03 -35.10 -10.23
C SER A 125 -29.06 -34.25 -11.07
N LEU A 126 -28.79 -33.03 -10.62
CA LEU A 126 -27.79 -32.15 -11.26
C LEU A 126 -26.38 -32.78 -11.20
N GLU A 127 -26.12 -33.63 -10.21
CA GLU A 127 -24.87 -34.35 -9.98
C GLU A 127 -24.59 -35.38 -11.07
N ASP A 128 -25.63 -35.95 -11.69
CA ASP A 128 -25.50 -36.91 -12.81
C ASP A 128 -24.87 -36.29 -14.07
N PHE A 129 -24.81 -34.95 -14.13
CA PHE A 129 -24.26 -34.21 -15.24
C PHE A 129 -22.90 -33.55 -14.89
N GLU A 130 -22.36 -33.77 -13.70
CA GLU A 130 -21.09 -33.18 -13.25
C GLU A 130 -19.90 -33.81 -14.01
N ILE A 131 -18.93 -32.98 -14.42
CA ILE A 131 -17.69 -33.39 -15.12
C ILE A 131 -16.54 -33.49 -14.14
#